data_AF-A0A6A5XE40-F1
#
_entry.id   AF-A0A6A5XE40-F1
#
_cell.length_a   1.000
_cell.length_b   1.000
_cell.length_c   1.000
_cell.angle_alpha   90.00
_cell.angle_beta   90.00
_cell.angle_gamma   90.00
#
_symmetry.space_group_name_H-M   'P 1'
#
loop_
_entity.id
_entity.type
_entity.pdbx_description
1 polymer ?
#
loop_
_entity_poly.entity_id
_entity_poly.type
_entity_poly.pdbx_seq_one_letter_code
_entity_poly.pdbx_strand_id
1 'polypeptide(L)'
;MSNGRVTLNSAQAQQELTPELRNDIYSALLCGTGIRNIESTLNQELQQSGWLDKLRGYMVQQLRDGEVTSVDELMSKVMEKLRGNDADANGTTNGVNGVNGHADTEEVDLKIPDKVLKDGSKVVRQELQRVCEVRSLDEK
;
A
#
# COMPACT_ATOMS: atom_id res chain seq x y z
N MET A 1 3.05 21.70 24.98
CA MET A 1 3.19 20.91 23.74
C MET A 1 1.82 20.87 23.11
N SER A 2 1.59 21.73 22.13
CA SER A 2 0.27 21.97 21.56
C SER A 2 -0.14 20.73 20.74
N ASN A 3 -1.21 20.04 21.17
CA ASN A 3 -1.92 19.03 20.36
C ASN A 3 -2.58 19.73 19.17
N GLY A 4 -1.78 20.16 18.20
CA GLY A 4 -2.23 20.85 17.00
C GLY A 4 -2.90 19.86 16.07
N ARG A 5 -4.22 19.70 16.19
CA ARG A 5 -5.01 19.03 15.15
C ARG A 5 -4.83 19.84 13.87
N VAL A 6 -4.53 19.16 12.76
CA VAL A 6 -4.34 19.81 11.46
C VAL A 6 -5.72 20.23 10.96
N THR A 7 -5.95 21.54 10.91
CA THR A 7 -7.21 22.10 10.41
C THR A 7 -7.13 22.27 8.91
N LEU A 8 -8.02 21.58 8.21
CA LEU A 8 -8.17 21.60 6.76
C LEU A 8 -9.46 22.32 6.43
N ASN A 9 -9.50 23.12 5.37
CA ASN A 9 -10.78 23.46 4.77
C ASN A 9 -11.22 22.37 3.77
N SER A 10 -12.52 22.30 3.46
CA SER A 10 -13.08 21.29 2.55
C SER A 10 -12.46 21.31 1.15
N ALA A 11 -12.08 22.48 0.64
CA ALA A 11 -11.43 22.61 -0.66
C ALA A 11 -10.01 22.01 -0.66
N GLN A 12 -9.22 22.25 0.39
CA GLN A 12 -7.89 21.67 0.58
C GLN A 12 -7.94 20.15 0.77
N ALA A 13 -9.02 19.63 1.37
CA ALA A 13 -9.23 18.19 1.51
C ALA A 13 -9.57 17.50 0.17
N GLN A 14 -10.03 18.25 -0.84
CA GLN A 14 -10.44 17.73 -2.15
C GLN A 14 -9.40 17.95 -3.26
N GLN A 15 -8.38 18.78 -3.02
CA GLN A 15 -7.28 19.04 -3.96
C GLN A 15 -6.05 18.15 -3.66
N GLU A 16 -5.09 18.11 -4.59
CA GLU A 16 -3.79 17.49 -4.30
C GLU A 16 -3.18 18.12 -3.04
N LEU A 17 -2.90 17.28 -2.04
CA LEU A 17 -2.32 17.71 -0.76
C LEU A 17 -0.98 18.39 -1.02
N THR A 18 -0.85 19.64 -0.59
CA THR A 18 0.43 20.35 -0.70
C THR A 18 1.52 19.63 0.13
N PRO A 19 2.79 19.70 -0.27
CA PRO A 19 3.89 19.05 0.46
C PRO A 19 3.97 19.47 1.94
N GLU A 20 3.69 20.74 2.22
CA GLU A 20 3.66 21.30 3.59
C GLU A 20 2.55 20.64 4.42
N LEU A 21 1.33 20.59 3.87
CA LEU A 21 0.20 19.99 4.56
C LEU A 21 0.40 18.49 4.80
N ARG A 22 1.00 17.79 3.84
CA ARG A 22 1.37 16.39 3.99
C ARG A 22 2.38 16.21 5.15
N ASN A 23 3.34 17.11 5.29
CA ASN A 23 4.32 17.09 6.38
C ASN A 23 3.64 17.32 7.75
N ASP A 24 2.70 18.27 7.83
CA ASP A 24 1.93 18.54 9.05
C ASP A 24 1.12 17.33 9.50
N ILE A 25 0.44 16.66 8.56
CA ILE A 25 -0.32 15.42 8.84
C ILE A 25 0.63 14.32 9.32
N TYR A 26 1.78 14.12 8.66
CA TYR A 26 2.76 13.13 9.11
C TYR A 26 3.30 13.44 10.50
N SER A 27 3.64 14.70 10.78
CA SER A 27 4.10 15.15 12.09
C SER A 27 3.04 14.91 13.16
N ALA A 28 1.77 15.18 12.87
CA ALA A 28 0.67 14.92 13.79
C ALA A 28 0.43 13.41 14.02
N LEU A 29 0.52 12.58 12.98
CA LEU A 29 0.44 11.12 13.10
C LEU A 29 1.64 10.53 13.87
N LEU A 30 2.83 11.09 13.69
CA LEU A 30 4.08 10.65 14.33
C LEU A 30 4.12 11.01 15.82
N CYS A 31 3.60 12.17 16.19
CA CYS A 31 3.46 12.58 17.59
C CYS A 31 2.46 11.71 18.37
N GLY A 32 1.53 11.04 17.67
CA GLY A 32 0.57 10.11 18.24
C GLY A 32 0.98 8.64 18.11
N THR A 33 0.01 7.74 18.29
CA THR A 33 0.16 6.31 17.97
C THR A 33 -0.32 5.97 16.56
N GLY A 34 -0.71 6.98 15.76
CA GLY A 34 -1.39 6.79 14.49
C GLY A 34 -0.59 5.96 13.50
N ILE A 35 0.67 6.31 13.26
CA ILE A 35 1.55 5.55 12.35
C ILE A 35 1.72 4.11 12.85
N ARG A 36 1.95 3.93 14.15
CA ARG A 36 2.16 2.60 14.75
C ARG A 36 0.92 1.71 14.65
N ASN A 37 -0.27 2.28 14.85
CA ASN A 37 -1.53 1.55 14.74
C ASN A 37 -1.82 1.16 13.28
N ILE A 38 -1.56 2.06 12.33
CA ILE A 38 -1.67 1.79 10.89
C ILE A 38 -0.74 0.64 10.50
N GLU A 39 0.53 0.74 10.87
CA GLU A 39 1.53 -0.29 10.57
C GLU A 39 1.16 -1.64 11.19
N SER A 40 0.82 -1.66 12.48
CA SER A 40 0.46 -2.88 13.19
C SER A 40 -0.74 -3.58 12.55
N THR A 41 -1.77 -2.81 12.16
CA THR A 41 -2.98 -3.36 11.54
C THR A 41 -2.69 -3.88 10.14
N LEU A 42 -1.96 -3.11 9.32
CA LEU A 42 -1.62 -3.53 7.96
C LEU A 42 -0.74 -4.79 7.99
N ASN A 43 0.24 -4.84 8.88
CA ASN A 43 1.11 -6.00 9.05
C ASN A 43 0.32 -7.23 9.50
N GLN A 44 -0.59 -7.08 10.47
CA GLN A 44 -1.47 -8.16 10.91
C GLN A 44 -2.35 -8.69 9.78
N GLU A 45 -2.98 -7.81 9.00
CA GLU A 45 -3.84 -8.19 7.87
C GLU A 45 -3.05 -8.88 6.73
N LEU A 46 -1.84 -8.38 6.42
CA LEU A 46 -0.93 -9.02 5.45
C LEU A 46 -0.45 -10.41 5.92
N GLN A 47 -0.19 -10.57 7.21
CA GLN A 47 0.15 -11.87 7.80
C GLN A 47 -1.04 -12.83 7.76
N GLN A 48 -2.21 -12.40 8.23
CA GLN A 48 -3.41 -13.24 8.29
C GLN A 48 -3.92 -13.68 6.92
N SER A 49 -3.68 -12.88 5.89
CA SER A 49 -4.01 -13.24 4.51
C SER A 49 -3.04 -14.25 3.88
N GLY A 50 -1.93 -14.58 4.56
CA GLY A 50 -0.86 -15.43 4.03
C GLY A 50 -0.10 -14.79 2.86
N TRP A 51 -0.32 -13.49 2.59
CA TRP A 51 0.34 -12.79 1.49
C TRP A 51 1.86 -12.70 1.72
N LEU A 52 2.30 -12.46 2.96
CA LEU A 52 3.73 -12.43 3.28
C LEU A 52 4.41 -13.80 3.08
N ASP A 53 3.71 -14.89 3.38
CA ASP A 53 4.22 -16.25 3.13
C ASP A 53 4.33 -16.54 1.63
N LYS A 54 3.35 -16.13 0.83
CA LYS A 54 3.41 -16.22 -0.65
C LYS A 54 4.58 -15.41 -1.22
N LEU A 55 4.74 -14.16 -0.75
CA LEU A 55 5.85 -13.29 -1.14
C LEU A 55 7.21 -13.91 -0.80
N ARG A 56 7.34 -14.43 0.43
CA ARG A 56 8.55 -15.14 0.86
C ARG A 56 8.81 -16.38 0.01
N GLY A 57 7.78 -17.16 -0.30
CA GLY A 57 7.86 -18.32 -1.18
C GLY A 57 8.42 -17.96 -2.55
N TYR A 58 7.87 -16.91 -3.17
CA TYR A 58 8.35 -16.37 -4.44
C TYR A 58 9.82 -15.92 -4.35
N MET A 59 10.20 -15.18 -3.31
CA MET A 59 11.59 -14.76 -3.13
C MET A 59 12.55 -15.96 -3.01
N VAL A 60 12.17 -16.97 -2.23
CA VAL A 60 12.98 -18.18 -2.05
C VAL A 60 13.08 -18.96 -3.36
N GLN A 61 12.02 -19.00 -4.16
CA GLN A 61 12.04 -19.63 -5.48
C GLN A 61 13.00 -18.91 -6.42
N GLN A 62 12.93 -17.57 -6.53
CA GLN A 62 13.85 -16.79 -7.36
C GLN A 62 15.33 -17.00 -6.97
N LEU A 63 15.61 -17.16 -5.67
CA LEU A 63 16.95 -17.46 -5.18
C LEU A 63 17.37 -18.91 -5.47
N ARG A 64 16.43 -19.86 -5.39
CA ARG A 64 16.69 -21.28 -5.67
C ARG A 64 16.95 -21.52 -7.15
N ASP A 65 16.22 -20.83 -8.01
CA ASP A 65 16.35 -20.95 -9.47
C ASP A 65 17.65 -20.30 -9.98
N GLY A 66 18.37 -19.57 -9.11
CA GLY A 66 19.62 -18.88 -9.45
C GLY A 66 19.41 -17.64 -10.33
N GLU A 67 18.15 -17.29 -10.59
CA GLU A 67 17.68 -16.14 -11.37
C GLU A 67 18.02 -14.79 -10.73
N VAL A 68 18.35 -14.79 -9.44
CA VAL A 68 18.71 -13.62 -8.67
C VAL A 68 19.83 -13.99 -7.71
N THR A 69 20.91 -13.21 -7.71
CA THR A 69 22.08 -13.48 -6.84
C THR A 69 22.37 -12.34 -5.87
N SER A 70 21.69 -11.20 -6.01
CA SER A 70 21.82 -10.05 -5.14
C SER A 70 20.46 -9.59 -4.58
N VAL A 71 20.51 -8.93 -3.41
CA VAL A 71 19.31 -8.39 -2.76
C VAL A 71 18.65 -7.29 -3.59
N ASP A 72 19.46 -6.50 -4.31
CA ASP A 72 18.97 -5.39 -5.14
C ASP A 72 18.17 -5.90 -6.36
N GLU A 73 18.68 -6.93 -7.03
CA GLU A 73 17.98 -7.62 -8.12
C GLU A 73 16.69 -8.29 -7.62
N LEU A 74 16.71 -8.87 -6.41
CA LEU A 74 15.53 -9.50 -5.81
C LEU A 74 14.43 -8.48 -5.57
N MET A 75 14.79 -7.36 -4.96
CA MET A 75 13.86 -6.27 -4.68
C MET A 75 13.30 -5.68 -5.97
N SER A 76 14.14 -5.50 -6.99
CA SER A 76 13.72 -5.02 -8.31
C SER A 76 12.73 -5.98 -8.98
N LYS A 77 13.02 -7.28 -9.03
CA LYS A 77 12.10 -8.29 -9.61
C LYS A 77 10.78 -8.41 -8.82
N VAL A 78 10.84 -8.35 -7.49
CA VAL A 78 9.64 -8.37 -6.64
C VAL A 78 8.77 -7.13 -6.89
N MET A 79 9.37 -5.94 -6.91
CA MET A 79 8.65 -4.69 -7.18
C MET A 79 8.05 -4.66 -8.60
N GLU A 80 8.76 -5.20 -9.59
CA GLU A 80 8.25 -5.35 -10.95
C GLU A 80 7.04 -6.30 -11.00
N LYS A 81 7.13 -7.46 -10.34
CA LYS A 81 6.00 -8.41 -10.27
C LYS A 81 4.79 -7.82 -9.55
N LEU A 82 4.99 -7.12 -8.43
CA LEU A 82 3.91 -6.41 -7.73
C LEU A 82 3.23 -5.38 -8.63
N ARG A 83 4.02 -4.57 -9.36
CA ARG A 83 3.48 -3.56 -10.28
C ARG A 83 2.73 -4.20 -11.46
N GLY A 84 3.21 -5.33 -11.97
CA GLY A 84 2.55 -6.09 -13.03
C GLY A 84 1.17 -6.60 -12.60
N ASN A 85 1.07 -7.15 -11.39
CA ASN A 85 -0.20 -7.66 -10.85
C ASN A 85 -1.25 -6.57 -10.59
N ASP A 86 -0.85 -5.32 -10.33
CA ASP A 86 -1.77 -4.17 -10.21
C ASP A 86 -2.33 -3.72 -11.57
N ALA A 87 -1.58 -3.89 -12.67
CA ALA A 87 -2.01 -3.47 -14.01
C ALA A 87 -3.15 -4.34 -14.59
N ASP A 88 -3.16 -5.64 -14.27
CA ASP A 88 -4.23 -6.57 -14.66
C ASP A 88 -5.57 -6.30 -13.96
N ALA A 89 -5.57 -5.53 -12.86
CA ALA A 89 -6.81 -5.19 -12.14
C ALA A 89 -7.69 -4.13 -12.84
N ASN A 90 -7.15 -3.40 -13.83
CA ASN A 90 -7.85 -2.32 -14.54
C ASN A 90 -8.05 -2.60 -16.06
N GLY A 91 -7.74 -3.81 -16.51
CA GLY A 91 -7.76 -4.19 -17.92
C GLY A 91 -8.93 -5.11 -18.25
N THR A 92 -9.89 -4.57 -19.00
CA THR A 92 -10.83 -5.33 -19.84
C THR A 92 -10.15 -6.57 -20.44
N THR A 93 -10.81 -7.72 -20.33
CA THR A 93 -10.42 -8.97 -20.99
C THR A 93 -10.18 -8.67 -22.47
N ASN A 94 -8.94 -8.78 -22.95
CA ASN A 94 -8.66 -8.92 -24.36
C ASN A 94 -7.57 -9.96 -24.49
N GLY A 95 -8.00 -11.19 -24.74
CA GLY A 95 -7.10 -12.26 -25.14
C GLY A 95 -6.35 -11.86 -26.40
N VAL A 96 -5.02 -11.84 -26.31
CA VAL A 96 -4.16 -12.09 -27.46
C VAL A 96 -3.08 -13.05 -27.01
N ASN A 97 -3.09 -14.19 -27.69
CA ASN A 97 -2.17 -15.29 -27.60
C ASN A 97 -0.76 -14.80 -28.00
N GLY A 98 0.12 -14.62 -27.02
CA GLY A 98 1.54 -14.27 -27.23
C GLY A 98 2.43 -15.39 -26.71
N VAL A 99 2.79 -16.31 -27.60
CA VAL A 99 3.69 -17.42 -27.32
C VAL A 99 5.06 -16.89 -26.84
N ASN A 100 5.41 -17.13 -25.59
CA ASN A 100 6.81 -17.26 -25.21
C ASN A 100 6.92 -18.32 -24.13
N GLY A 101 7.38 -19.50 -24.54
CA GLY A 101 7.56 -20.65 -23.68
C GLY A 101 8.57 -20.36 -22.58
N HIS A 102 8.07 -20.24 -21.35
CA HIS A 102 8.77 -20.69 -20.16
C HIS A 102 7.78 -21.49 -19.33
N ALA A 103 8.17 -22.71 -19.01
CA ALA A 103 7.32 -23.75 -18.46
C ALA A 103 6.76 -23.36 -17.08
N ASP A 104 5.46 -23.59 -16.90
CA ASP A 104 4.82 -24.16 -15.69
C ASP A 104 5.45 -23.77 -14.34
N THR A 105 5.73 -22.49 -14.14
CA THR A 105 5.86 -21.94 -12.80
C THR A 105 4.49 -21.42 -12.46
N GLU A 106 3.77 -22.10 -11.56
CA GLU A 106 2.50 -21.63 -11.01
C GLU A 106 2.63 -20.14 -10.76
N GLU A 107 1.93 -19.33 -11.55
CA GLU A 107 2.16 -17.90 -11.56
C GLU A 107 1.73 -17.36 -10.19
N VAL A 108 2.71 -17.09 -9.32
CA VAL A 108 2.43 -16.67 -7.94
C VAL A 108 1.79 -15.29 -8.02
N ASP A 109 0.48 -15.24 -7.79
CA ASP A 109 -0.26 -14.00 -7.68
C ASP A 109 0.14 -13.29 -6.37
N LEU A 110 0.89 -12.20 -6.52
CA LEU A 110 1.35 -11.35 -5.42
C LEU A 110 0.47 -10.11 -5.25
N LYS A 111 -0.73 -10.08 -5.84
CA LYS A 111 -1.68 -8.99 -5.61
C LYS A 111 -2.04 -8.89 -4.13
N ILE A 112 -2.01 -7.66 -3.61
CA ILE A 112 -2.45 -7.38 -2.23
C ILE A 112 -3.95 -7.69 -2.14
N PRO A 113 -4.41 -8.51 -1.19
CA PRO A 113 -5.82 -8.86 -1.08
C PRO A 113 -6.70 -7.65 -0.79
N ASP A 114 -7.87 -7.56 -1.45
CA ASP A 114 -8.81 -6.44 -1.30
C ASP A 114 -9.25 -6.22 0.16
N LYS A 115 -9.32 -7.29 0.96
CA LYS A 115 -9.61 -7.21 2.40
C LYS A 115 -8.55 -6.37 3.12
N VAL A 116 -7.28 -6.61 2.84
CA VAL A 116 -6.16 -5.88 3.45
C VAL A 116 -6.22 -4.40 3.05
N LEU A 117 -6.53 -4.11 1.77
CA LEU A 117 -6.68 -2.74 1.29
C LEU A 117 -7.85 -2.02 1.95
N LYS A 118 -8.98 -2.70 2.11
CA LYS A 118 -10.18 -2.16 2.76
C LYS A 118 -9.95 -1.90 4.25
N ASP A 119 -9.35 -2.85 4.96
CA ASP A 119 -9.12 -2.74 6.40
C ASP A 119 -7.99 -1.75 6.71
N GLY A 120 -6.94 -1.73 5.89
CA GLY A 120 -5.87 -0.73 5.93
C GLY A 120 -6.38 0.69 5.66
N SER A 121 -7.16 0.90 4.61
CA SER A 121 -7.75 2.23 4.33
C SER A 121 -8.71 2.69 5.44
N LYS A 122 -9.44 1.76 6.06
CA LYS A 122 -10.29 2.05 7.22
C LYS A 122 -9.47 2.53 8.42
N VAL A 123 -8.36 1.87 8.75
CA VAL A 123 -7.54 2.27 9.91
C VAL A 123 -6.84 3.60 9.65
N VAL A 124 -6.34 3.82 8.43
CA VAL A 124 -5.76 5.12 8.01
C VAL A 124 -6.80 6.22 8.19
N ARG A 125 -8.04 6.00 7.75
CA ARG A 125 -9.12 6.98 7.93
C ARG A 125 -9.40 7.27 9.41
N GLN A 126 -9.42 6.25 10.27
CA GLN A 126 -9.68 6.41 11.70
C GLN A 126 -8.56 7.21 12.39
N GLU A 127 -7.30 6.96 12.06
CA GLU A 127 -6.18 7.71 12.64
C GLU A 127 -6.14 9.14 12.10
N LEU A 128 -6.40 9.34 10.80
CA LEU A 128 -6.53 10.68 10.22
C LEU A 128 -7.66 11.48 10.86
N GLN A 129 -8.80 10.87 11.20
CA GLN A 129 -9.90 11.54 11.91
C GLN A 129 -9.51 12.03 13.32
N ARG A 130 -8.53 11.40 13.97
CA ARG A 130 -8.05 11.84 15.28
C ARG A 130 -7.19 13.10 15.15
N VAL A 131 -6.34 13.14 14.13
CA VAL A 131 -5.33 14.19 13.96
C VAL A 131 -5.76 15.34 13.06
N CYS A 132 -6.72 15.13 12.15
CA CYS A 132 -7.21 16.13 11.22
C CYS A 132 -8.64 16.58 11.57
N GLU A 133 -8.94 17.84 11.32
CA GLU A 133 -10.26 18.43 11.41
C GLU A 133 -10.59 19.16 10.11
N VAL A 134 -11.64 18.75 9.41
CA VAL A 134 -12.09 19.43 8.18
C VAL A 134 -13.18 20.41 8.56
N ARG A 135 -12.93 21.71 8.38
CA ARG A 135 -13.93 22.76 8.52
C ARG A 135 -14.56 23.04 7.15
N SER A 136 -15.88 22.96 7.07
CA SER A 136 -16.63 23.51 5.94
C SER A 136 -16.48 25.04 5.96
N LEU A 137 -16.28 25.64 4.79
CA LEU A 137 -16.25 27.11 4.64
C LEU A 137 -17.63 27.77 4.85
N ASP A 138 -18.65 26.95 5.10
CA ASP A 138 -20.02 27.36 5.37
C ASP A 138 -20.28 27.47 6.88
N GLU A 139 -19.59 28.39 7.56
CA GLU A 139 -20.06 28.86 8.87
C GLU A 139 -20.06 30.39 8.84
N LYS A 140 -21.28 30.94 8.74
CA LYS A 140 -21.60 32.37 8.76
C LYS A 140 -22.38 32.66 10.03
#